data_AF-A0A839SRH1-F1
#
_entry.id   AF-A0A839SRH1-F1
#
_cell.length_a   1.000
_cell.length_b   1.000
_cell.length_c   1.000
_cell.angle_alpha   90.00
_cell.angle_beta   90.00
_cell.angle_gamma   90.00
#
_symmetry.space_group_name_H-M   'P 1'
#
loop_
_entity.id
_entity.type
_entity.pdbx_description
1 polymer ?
#
loop_
_entity_poly.entity_id
_entity_poly.type
_entity_poly.pdbx_seq_one_letter_code
_entity_poly.pdbx_strand_id
1 'polypeptide(L)'
;MAILLRVIFLLLIGCVSALGLVLIIPFVKEGSSWGDMPILAGMVGVALLLGLGWWLAVGRSLAKAMIGWLILSIPLIAHGSAMVSLLLARYEGWRLADTVEIRNYKETPILWPGFDGPIGLEVTLELHHAAGIKALILSPEIRMGPELSVSREKLSASQTSGSGYLKNNYLDRPLGNLTLLKSVLFQKVFENPVAESPNEKWLSSRRFSETEVTPLAYALLPGTVDYLPDPKQICLNSRSYGIALCTADQKPEMGCASKNYSPVTDPIYNLGSNLSALWIAAGAYDMTADLSSKLDAILRHESILQGKPTEWAEIQKRLEPKGLAAAGYRLCAPGPDSHTAFRTCYCLDD
;
A
#
# COMPACT_ATOMS: atom_id res chain seq x y z
N MET A 1 57.76 -13.51 6.37
CA MET A 1 56.78 -12.42 6.20
C MET A 1 55.61 -12.79 5.27
N ALA A 2 55.87 -13.29 4.05
CA ALA A 2 54.80 -13.62 3.09
C ALA A 2 53.80 -14.71 3.54
N ILE A 3 54.23 -15.70 4.33
CA ILE A 3 53.33 -16.75 4.86
C ILE A 3 52.37 -16.16 5.91
N LEU A 4 52.89 -15.39 6.87
CA LEU A 4 52.08 -14.73 7.89
C LEU A 4 51.02 -13.81 7.27
N LEU A 5 51.40 -13.02 6.26
CA LEU A 5 50.47 -12.15 5.53
C LEU A 5 49.34 -12.95 4.86
N ARG A 6 49.66 -14.09 4.25
CA ARG A 6 48.65 -14.98 3.62
C ARG A 6 47.71 -15.60 4.65
N VAL A 7 48.22 -16.00 5.81
CA VAL A 7 47.39 -16.52 6.90
C VAL A 7 46.43 -15.45 7.42
N ILE A 8 46.92 -14.23 7.68
CA ILE A 8 46.09 -13.09 8.09
C ILE A 8 45.02 -12.80 7.04
N PHE A 9 45.40 -12.77 5.76
CA PHE A 9 44.45 -12.50 4.68
C PHE A 9 43.38 -13.60 4.55
N LEU A 10 43.74 -14.86 4.74
CA LEU A 10 42.78 -15.97 4.74
C LEU A 10 41.81 -15.89 5.93
N LEU A 11 42.30 -15.50 7.11
CA LEU A 11 41.45 -15.23 8.28
C LEU A 11 40.47 -14.08 7.99
N LEU A 12 40.94 -13.00 7.36
CA LEU A 12 40.09 -11.89 6.94
C LEU A 12 38.99 -12.35 5.98
N ILE A 13 39.34 -13.15 4.97
CA ILE A 13 38.35 -13.76 4.04
C ILE A 13 37.31 -14.56 4.82
N GLY A 14 37.75 -15.40 5.77
CA GLY A 14 36.85 -16.20 6.60
C GLY A 14 35.90 -15.33 7.43
N CYS A 15 36.42 -14.30 8.10
CA CYS A 15 35.63 -13.37 8.91
C CYS A 15 34.62 -12.59 8.07
N VAL A 16 35.02 -12.05 6.91
CA VAL A 16 34.13 -11.31 6.02
C VAL A 16 33.06 -12.23 5.43
N SER A 17 33.41 -13.48 5.11
CA SER A 17 32.45 -14.45 4.58
C SER A 17 31.40 -14.83 5.63
N ALA A 18 31.82 -15.06 6.88
CA ALA A 18 30.92 -15.33 7.99
C ALA A 18 30.01 -14.12 8.29
N LEU A 19 30.57 -12.91 8.33
CA LEU A 19 29.81 -11.68 8.52
C LEU A 19 28.80 -11.46 7.40
N GLY A 20 29.20 -11.66 6.14
CA GLY A 20 28.29 -11.59 5.00
C GLY A 20 27.12 -12.55 5.14
N LEU A 21 27.38 -13.80 5.52
CA LEU A 21 26.30 -14.77 5.76
C LEU A 21 25.39 -14.39 6.93
N VAL A 22 25.89 -13.73 7.97
CA VAL A 22 25.03 -13.20 9.03
C VAL A 22 24.17 -12.04 8.52
N LEU A 23 24.73 -11.17 7.67
CA LEU A 23 24.01 -10.03 7.09
C LEU A 23 22.86 -10.46 6.18
N ILE A 24 22.88 -11.68 5.61
CA ILE A 24 21.79 -12.13 4.74
C ILE A 24 20.56 -12.67 5.49
N ILE A 25 20.71 -13.02 6.77
CA ILE A 25 19.64 -13.65 7.57
C ILE A 25 18.36 -12.81 7.63
N PRO A 26 18.40 -11.48 7.91
CA PRO A 26 17.20 -10.66 7.93
C PRO A 26 16.47 -10.70 6.58
N PHE A 27 17.20 -10.64 5.48
CA PHE A 27 16.63 -10.63 4.13
C PHE A 27 15.97 -11.96 3.74
N VAL A 28 16.52 -13.08 4.20
CA VAL A 28 15.91 -14.40 3.99
C VAL A 28 14.63 -14.55 4.81
N LYS A 29 14.59 -13.97 6.02
CA LYS A 29 13.44 -14.07 6.94
C LYS A 29 12.30 -13.11 6.59
N GLU A 30 12.64 -11.86 6.29
CA GLU A 30 11.68 -10.76 6.14
C GLU A 30 11.42 -10.41 4.67
N GLY A 31 12.22 -10.98 3.75
CA GLY A 31 12.26 -10.58 2.35
C GLY A 31 13.31 -9.51 2.10
N SER A 32 13.65 -9.28 0.83
CA SER A 32 14.54 -8.20 0.42
C SER A 32 13.73 -7.12 -0.29
N SER A 33 14.14 -5.88 -0.09
CA SER A 33 13.60 -4.69 -0.76
C SER A 33 14.66 -4.02 -1.63
N TRP A 34 14.23 -3.14 -2.53
CA TRP A 34 15.15 -2.33 -3.33
C TRP A 34 16.08 -1.45 -2.46
N GLY A 35 15.61 -1.05 -1.28
CA GLY A 35 16.41 -0.32 -0.29
C GLY A 35 17.65 -1.09 0.19
N ASP A 36 17.65 -2.42 0.08
CA ASP A 36 18.72 -3.30 0.53
C ASP A 36 19.80 -3.51 -0.55
N MET A 37 19.54 -3.08 -1.79
CA MET A 37 20.45 -3.23 -2.93
C MET A 37 21.88 -2.72 -2.66
N PRO A 38 22.11 -1.57 -1.98
CA PRO A 38 23.46 -1.12 -1.66
C PRO A 38 24.23 -2.08 -0.75
N ILE A 39 23.56 -2.72 0.20
CA ILE A 39 24.18 -3.69 1.12
C ILE A 39 24.55 -4.97 0.34
N LEU A 40 23.61 -5.48 -0.46
CA LEU A 40 23.83 -6.68 -1.28
C LEU A 40 24.97 -6.49 -2.29
N ALA A 41 24.91 -5.41 -3.07
CA ALA A 41 25.95 -5.07 -4.05
C ALA A 41 27.30 -4.77 -3.37
N GLY A 42 27.28 -4.09 -2.22
CA GLY A 42 28.46 -3.82 -1.42
C GLY A 42 29.17 -5.10 -0.98
N MET A 43 28.42 -6.08 -0.47
CA MET A 43 28.98 -7.38 -0.06
C MET A 43 29.54 -8.18 -1.24
N VAL A 44 28.87 -8.17 -2.39
CA VAL A 44 29.41 -8.77 -3.64
C VAL A 44 30.71 -8.09 -4.05
N GLY A 45 30.74 -6.76 -4.04
CA GLY A 45 31.93 -5.96 -4.38
C GLY A 45 33.10 -6.25 -3.45
N VAL A 46 32.88 -6.28 -2.14
CA VAL A 46 33.90 -6.62 -1.14
C VAL A 46 34.43 -8.05 -1.35
N ALA A 47 33.54 -9.01 -1.60
CA ALA A 47 33.95 -10.40 -1.84
C ALA A 47 34.81 -10.53 -3.11
N LEU A 48 34.46 -9.84 -4.20
CA LEU A 48 35.25 -9.82 -5.43
C LEU A 48 36.62 -9.17 -5.24
N LEU A 49 36.69 -8.05 -4.51
CA LEU A 49 37.95 -7.38 -4.19
C LEU A 49 38.85 -8.24 -3.31
N LEU A 50 38.29 -8.94 -2.32
CA LEU A 50 39.04 -9.91 -1.51
C LEU A 50 39.51 -11.10 -2.34
N GLY A 51 38.70 -11.59 -3.28
CA GLY A 51 39.09 -12.65 -4.21
C GLY A 51 40.26 -12.25 -5.10
N LEU A 52 40.23 -11.03 -5.64
CA LEU A 52 41.33 -10.46 -6.41
C LEU A 52 42.58 -10.27 -5.54
N GLY A 53 42.43 -9.71 -4.34
CA GLY A 53 43.53 -9.52 -3.39
C GLY A 53 44.17 -10.86 -2.98
N TRP A 54 43.35 -11.90 -2.77
CA TRP A 54 43.83 -13.25 -2.49
C TRP A 54 44.63 -13.81 -3.66
N TRP A 55 44.08 -13.74 -4.87
CA TRP A 55 44.74 -14.18 -6.09
C TRP A 55 46.13 -13.55 -6.24
N LEU A 56 46.23 -12.23 -6.03
CA LEU A 56 47.50 -11.51 -6.06
C LEU A 56 48.45 -11.97 -4.94
N ALA A 57 47.95 -12.22 -3.73
CA ALA A 57 48.76 -12.63 -2.59
C ALA A 57 49.37 -14.04 -2.72
N VAL A 58 48.64 -14.99 -3.32
CA VAL A 58 49.13 -16.37 -3.54
C VAL A 58 49.84 -16.57 -4.89
N GLY A 59 49.79 -15.60 -5.78
CA GLY A 59 50.48 -15.60 -7.07
C GLY A 59 49.91 -16.67 -8.02
N ARG A 60 50.77 -17.31 -8.83
CA ARG A 60 50.34 -18.29 -9.86
C ARG A 60 49.88 -19.66 -9.32
N SER A 61 49.78 -19.82 -8.00
CA SER A 61 49.37 -21.11 -7.42
C SER A 61 47.85 -21.27 -7.48
N LEU A 62 47.37 -21.94 -8.54
CA LEU A 62 45.96 -22.20 -8.77
C LEU A 62 45.28 -22.88 -7.56
N ALA A 63 45.91 -23.93 -7.01
CA ALA A 63 45.36 -24.67 -5.88
C ALA A 63 45.10 -23.78 -4.65
N LYS A 64 46.02 -22.85 -4.34
CA LYS A 64 45.85 -21.95 -3.20
C LYS A 64 44.85 -20.84 -3.49
N ALA A 65 44.83 -20.33 -4.72
CA ALA A 65 43.84 -19.36 -5.15
C ALA A 65 42.40 -19.91 -5.00
N MET A 66 42.19 -21.17 -5.38
CA MET A 66 40.88 -21.84 -5.28
C MET A 66 40.35 -21.91 -3.85
N ILE A 67 41.20 -22.05 -2.83
CA ILE A 67 40.75 -22.11 -1.43
C ILE A 67 40.04 -20.81 -1.01
N GLY A 68 40.65 -19.66 -1.29
CA GLY A 68 40.04 -18.37 -0.96
C GLY A 68 38.76 -18.11 -1.76
N TRP A 69 38.77 -18.46 -3.05
CA TRP A 69 37.57 -18.37 -3.89
C TRP A 69 36.44 -19.29 -3.44
N LEU A 70 36.75 -20.49 -2.96
CA LEU A 70 35.74 -21.41 -2.43
C LEU A 70 35.05 -20.82 -1.20
N ILE A 71 35.82 -20.23 -0.27
CA ILE A 71 35.27 -19.58 0.92
C ILE A 71 34.39 -18.38 0.53
N LEU A 72 34.87 -17.54 -0.40
CA LEU A 72 34.14 -16.36 -0.88
C LEU A 72 32.92 -16.71 -1.75
N SER A 73 32.90 -17.89 -2.37
CA SER A 73 31.82 -18.26 -3.29
C SER A 73 30.46 -18.34 -2.60
N ILE A 74 30.41 -18.75 -1.34
CA ILE A 74 29.17 -18.91 -0.59
C ILE A 74 28.47 -17.55 -0.37
N PRO A 75 29.09 -16.54 0.28
CA PRO A 75 28.46 -15.22 0.41
C PRO A 75 28.24 -14.54 -0.94
N LEU A 76 29.13 -14.76 -1.93
CA LEU A 76 28.97 -14.20 -3.28
C LEU A 76 27.71 -14.73 -3.97
N ILE A 77 27.47 -16.05 -3.94
CA ILE A 77 26.27 -16.67 -4.50
C ILE A 77 25.03 -16.21 -3.73
N ALA A 78 25.10 -16.14 -2.40
CA ALA A 78 23.96 -15.75 -1.57
C ALA A 78 23.52 -14.30 -1.85
N HIS A 79 24.44 -13.33 -1.81
CA HIS A 79 24.11 -11.93 -2.07
C HIS A 79 23.88 -11.67 -3.55
N GLY A 80 24.64 -12.32 -4.43
CA GLY A 80 24.49 -12.20 -5.87
C GLY A 80 23.14 -12.72 -6.36
N SER A 81 22.66 -13.85 -5.84
CA SER A 81 21.33 -14.37 -6.18
C SER A 81 20.21 -13.48 -5.65
N ALA A 82 20.31 -12.96 -4.43
CA ALA A 82 19.36 -11.98 -3.90
C ALA A 82 19.32 -10.70 -4.75
N MET A 83 20.50 -10.18 -5.11
CA MET A 83 20.66 -9.00 -5.98
C MET A 83 20.03 -9.22 -7.36
N VAL A 84 20.30 -10.36 -8.00
CA VAL A 84 19.70 -10.72 -9.29
C VAL A 84 18.19 -10.89 -9.17
N SER A 85 17.69 -11.50 -8.09
CA SER A 85 16.25 -11.68 -7.86
C SER A 85 15.53 -10.33 -7.72
N LEU A 86 16.10 -9.37 -6.98
CA LEU A 86 15.57 -8.00 -6.89
C LEU A 86 15.58 -7.28 -8.24
N LEU A 87 16.65 -7.41 -9.02
CA LEU A 87 16.73 -6.80 -10.36
C LEU A 87 15.68 -7.39 -11.30
N LEU A 88 15.50 -8.71 -11.29
CA LEU A 88 14.48 -9.39 -12.08
C LEU A 88 13.07 -8.97 -11.63
N ALA A 89 12.81 -8.93 -10.32
CA ALA A 89 11.55 -8.46 -9.76
C ALA A 89 11.25 -7.00 -10.16
N ARG A 90 12.23 -6.09 -10.10
CA ARG A 90 12.04 -4.70 -10.54
C ARG A 90 11.77 -4.62 -12.04
N TYR A 91 12.48 -5.41 -12.84
CA TYR A 91 12.23 -5.49 -14.28
C TYR A 91 10.83 -6.05 -14.59
N GLU A 92 10.40 -7.09 -13.90
CA GLU A 92 9.06 -7.67 -14.05
C GLU A 92 7.97 -6.67 -13.65
N GLY A 93 8.17 -5.92 -12.56
CA GLY A 93 7.27 -4.85 -12.13
C GLY A 93 7.15 -3.74 -13.17
N TRP A 94 8.28 -3.29 -13.72
CA TRP A 94 8.29 -2.29 -14.80
C TRP A 94 7.61 -2.81 -16.08
N ARG A 95 7.95 -4.03 -16.51
CA ARG A 95 7.33 -4.69 -17.66
C ARG A 95 5.82 -4.84 -17.48
N LEU A 96 5.39 -5.24 -16.28
CA LEU A 96 3.98 -5.34 -15.95
C LEU A 96 3.29 -3.98 -16.03
N ALA A 97 3.90 -2.95 -15.44
CA ALA A 97 3.37 -1.58 -15.50
C ALA A 97 3.28 -1.06 -16.93
N ASP A 98 4.20 -1.43 -17.83
CA ASP A 98 4.16 -1.00 -19.23
C ASP A 98 3.05 -1.74 -20.01
N THR A 99 2.94 -3.05 -19.81
CA THR A 99 2.10 -3.95 -20.62
C THR A 99 0.66 -4.10 -20.14
N VAL A 100 0.35 -3.77 -18.87
CA VAL A 100 -1.03 -3.78 -18.40
C VAL A 100 -1.85 -2.72 -19.13
N GLU A 101 -3.05 -3.07 -19.53
CA GLU A 101 -4.06 -2.14 -20.01
C GLU A 101 -5.29 -2.20 -19.13
N ILE A 102 -5.91 -1.05 -18.90
CA ILE A 102 -7.20 -0.96 -18.21
C ILE A 102 -8.26 -0.75 -19.29
N ARG A 103 -9.28 -1.61 -19.32
CA ARG A 103 -10.38 -1.57 -20.28
C ARG A 103 -11.72 -1.66 -19.58
N ASN A 104 -12.79 -1.36 -20.32
CA ASN A 104 -14.17 -1.51 -19.86
C ASN A 104 -14.44 -0.82 -18.51
N TYR A 105 -13.85 0.36 -18.31
CA TYR A 105 -14.05 1.13 -17.10
C TYR A 105 -15.49 1.66 -17.06
N LYS A 106 -16.14 1.48 -15.91
CA LYS A 106 -17.52 1.94 -15.69
C LYS A 106 -17.73 2.27 -14.23
N GLU A 107 -18.37 3.40 -13.99
CA GLU A 107 -18.86 3.81 -12.68
C GLU A 107 -20.39 3.67 -12.61
N THR A 108 -20.90 3.06 -11.55
CA THR A 108 -22.33 2.94 -11.27
C THR A 108 -22.63 3.50 -9.87
N PRO A 109 -23.62 4.40 -9.70
CA PRO A 109 -23.92 4.94 -8.37
C PRO A 109 -24.35 3.87 -7.36
N ILE A 110 -23.77 3.89 -6.16
CA ILE A 110 -24.19 3.04 -5.03
C ILE A 110 -25.33 3.74 -4.32
N LEU A 111 -26.56 3.26 -4.56
CA LEU A 111 -27.74 3.67 -3.82
C LEU A 111 -27.82 2.88 -2.52
N TRP A 112 -28.19 3.55 -1.44
CA TRP A 112 -28.19 2.97 -0.11
C TRP A 112 -29.48 3.33 0.64
N PRO A 113 -30.02 2.42 1.48
CA PRO A 113 -31.25 2.69 2.23
C PRO A 113 -31.18 4.00 3.02
N GLY A 114 -32.28 4.75 3.07
CA GLY A 114 -32.38 6.00 3.82
C GLY A 114 -31.77 7.24 3.15
N PHE A 115 -30.99 7.09 2.08
CA PHE A 115 -30.37 8.21 1.37
C PHE A 115 -31.16 8.63 0.12
N ASP A 116 -31.18 9.94 -0.14
CA ASP A 116 -31.83 10.57 -1.30
C ASP A 116 -30.96 10.57 -2.57
N GLY A 117 -29.74 10.03 -2.47
CA GLY A 117 -28.75 10.01 -3.53
C GLY A 117 -27.65 9.00 -3.23
N PRO A 118 -26.63 8.90 -4.10
CA PRO A 118 -25.57 7.92 -3.94
C PRO A 118 -24.67 8.22 -2.75
N ILE A 119 -24.20 7.16 -2.11
CA ILE A 119 -23.20 7.21 -1.03
C ILE A 119 -21.77 6.90 -1.53
N GLY A 120 -21.65 6.56 -2.81
CA GLY A 120 -20.39 6.23 -3.48
C GLY A 120 -20.65 5.72 -4.89
N LEU A 121 -19.61 5.20 -5.54
CA LEU A 121 -19.70 4.61 -6.88
C LEU A 121 -19.15 3.19 -6.87
N GLU A 122 -19.80 2.25 -7.53
CA GLU A 122 -19.19 0.98 -7.88
C GLU A 122 -18.38 1.18 -9.16
N VAL A 123 -17.08 0.92 -9.09
CA VAL A 123 -16.15 0.95 -10.21
C VAL A 123 -15.93 -0.48 -10.68
N THR A 124 -16.26 -0.73 -11.94
CA THR A 124 -15.92 -1.99 -12.63
C THR A 124 -14.95 -1.70 -13.75
N LEU A 125 -13.93 -2.55 -13.92
CA LEU A 125 -12.94 -2.44 -14.99
C LEU A 125 -12.29 -3.81 -15.25
N GLU A 126 -11.56 -3.91 -16.34
CA GLU A 126 -10.76 -5.09 -16.67
C GLU A 126 -9.28 -4.71 -16.78
N LEU A 127 -8.42 -5.49 -16.14
CA LEU A 127 -6.99 -5.47 -16.44
C LEU A 127 -6.70 -6.50 -17.51
N HIS A 128 -6.19 -6.04 -18.64
CA HIS A 128 -5.66 -6.88 -19.71
C HIS A 128 -4.15 -6.98 -19.51
N HIS A 129 -3.62 -8.19 -19.42
CA HIS A 129 -2.25 -8.45 -18.99
C HIS A 129 -1.74 -9.78 -19.55
N ALA A 130 -0.42 -9.99 -19.53
CA ALA A 130 0.15 -11.27 -19.90
C ALA A 130 -0.30 -12.39 -18.93
N ALA A 131 -0.47 -13.62 -19.42
CA ALA A 131 -0.75 -14.76 -18.56
C ALA A 131 0.41 -15.04 -17.58
N GLY A 132 0.09 -15.65 -16.42
CA GLY A 132 1.08 -16.15 -15.46
C GLY A 132 1.72 -15.08 -14.56
N ILE A 133 1.12 -13.89 -14.42
CA ILE A 133 1.59 -12.86 -13.51
C ILE A 133 1.38 -13.26 -12.05
N LYS A 134 2.47 -13.34 -11.29
CA LYS A 134 2.45 -13.63 -9.85
C LYS A 134 2.52 -12.33 -9.04
N ALA A 135 1.46 -11.54 -9.13
CA ALA A 135 1.31 -10.29 -8.38
C ALA A 135 -0.06 -10.22 -7.70
N LEU A 136 -0.13 -9.37 -6.68
CA LEU A 136 -1.33 -8.95 -6.01
C LEU A 136 -1.66 -7.53 -6.45
N ILE A 137 -2.84 -7.36 -7.02
CA ILE A 137 -3.45 -6.08 -7.33
C ILE A 137 -3.96 -5.52 -6.02
N LEU A 138 -3.34 -4.44 -5.54
CA LEU A 138 -3.89 -3.72 -4.41
C LEU A 138 -5.02 -2.81 -4.88
N SER A 139 -5.85 -2.43 -3.95
CA SER A 139 -6.93 -1.49 -4.17
C SER A 139 -6.38 -0.09 -4.43
N PRO A 140 -6.75 0.60 -5.53
CA PRO A 140 -6.25 1.94 -5.81
C PRO A 140 -6.77 2.94 -4.78
N GLU A 141 -5.95 3.95 -4.51
CA GLU A 141 -6.38 5.14 -3.79
C GLU A 141 -6.69 6.23 -4.81
N ILE A 142 -7.95 6.68 -4.89
CA ILE A 142 -8.35 7.79 -5.76
C ILE A 142 -8.44 9.08 -4.95
N ARG A 143 -7.95 10.16 -5.56
CA ARG A 143 -7.88 11.51 -5.00
C ARG A 143 -8.42 12.50 -5.99
N MET A 144 -9.18 13.47 -5.51
CA MET A 144 -9.55 14.66 -6.27
C MET A 144 -8.75 15.84 -5.72
N GLY A 145 -8.11 16.62 -6.57
CA GLY A 145 -7.19 17.65 -6.10
C GLY A 145 -6.25 18.17 -7.18
N PRO A 146 -5.34 19.10 -6.83
CA PRO A 146 -4.20 19.42 -7.67
C PRO A 146 -3.27 18.20 -7.82
N GLU A 147 -2.54 18.14 -8.92
CA GLU A 147 -1.51 17.11 -9.12
C GLU A 147 -0.41 17.25 -8.06
N LEU A 148 -0.04 16.12 -7.45
CA LEU A 148 0.96 16.09 -6.39
C LEU A 148 2.36 16.07 -7.00
N SER A 149 3.24 16.95 -6.55
CA SER A 149 4.67 16.94 -6.91
C SER A 149 5.50 15.93 -6.10
N VAL A 150 4.86 15.10 -5.28
CA VAL A 150 5.52 14.10 -4.42
C VAL A 150 5.63 12.77 -5.17
N SER A 151 6.79 12.13 -5.12
CA SER A 151 7.00 10.83 -5.77
C SER A 151 6.04 9.78 -5.19
N ARG A 152 5.41 8.97 -6.06
CA ARG A 152 4.40 7.97 -5.68
C ARG A 152 4.90 6.92 -4.70
N GLU A 153 6.19 6.57 -4.77
CA GLU A 153 6.88 5.71 -3.80
C GLU A 153 6.84 6.28 -2.36
N LYS A 154 6.80 7.61 -2.20
CA LYS A 154 6.66 8.30 -0.90
C LYS A 154 5.21 8.54 -0.49
N LEU A 155 4.27 8.37 -1.42
CA LEU A 155 2.84 8.53 -1.18
C LEU A 155 2.15 7.23 -0.78
N SER A 156 2.88 6.10 -0.75
CA SER A 156 2.31 4.79 -0.45
C SER A 156 1.67 4.73 0.93
N ALA A 157 0.34 4.75 0.95
CA ALA A 157 -0.49 4.47 2.11
C ALA A 157 -0.28 3.03 2.66
N SER A 158 0.41 2.15 1.92
CA SER A 158 0.78 0.82 2.43
C SER A 158 1.73 0.87 3.63
N GLN A 159 2.39 2.00 3.89
CA GLN A 159 3.21 2.20 5.09
C GLN A 159 2.46 2.80 6.30
N THR A 160 1.21 3.26 6.13
CA THR A 160 0.48 3.94 7.22
C THR A 160 -0.63 3.13 7.87
N SER A 161 -0.89 1.89 7.43
CA SER A 161 -1.83 0.98 8.08
C SER A 161 -3.17 1.65 8.44
N GLY A 162 -3.83 2.25 7.45
CA GLY A 162 -5.23 2.68 7.55
C GLY A 162 -5.49 4.15 7.24
N SER A 163 -6.62 4.36 6.55
CA SER A 163 -7.38 5.60 6.37
C SER A 163 -6.62 6.84 5.91
N GLY A 164 -6.80 7.24 4.65
CA GLY A 164 -7.18 8.60 4.21
C GLY A 164 -6.39 9.83 4.63
N TYR A 165 -5.33 9.67 5.40
CA TYR A 165 -4.52 10.74 5.93
C TYR A 165 -3.09 10.40 5.56
N LEU A 166 -2.50 11.21 4.69
CA LEU A 166 -1.04 11.36 4.66
C LEU A 166 -0.61 11.95 6.00
N LYS A 167 -0.64 11.14 7.06
CA LYS A 167 0.07 11.40 8.30
C LYS A 167 1.50 10.97 8.03
N ASN A 168 2.30 11.91 7.54
CA ASN A 168 3.73 11.76 7.61
C ASN A 168 4.09 11.77 9.09
N ASN A 169 4.27 10.59 9.71
CA ASN A 169 4.58 10.46 11.14
C ASN A 169 5.89 11.18 11.55
N TYR A 170 6.66 11.70 10.58
CA TYR A 170 7.89 12.47 10.83
C TYR A 170 7.74 13.98 10.74
N LEU A 171 6.59 14.52 10.30
CA LEU A 171 6.40 15.95 10.16
C LEU A 171 4.98 16.33 10.61
N ASP A 172 4.86 16.84 11.84
CA ASP A 172 3.69 17.56 12.39
C ASP A 172 3.41 18.90 11.65
N ARG A 173 3.75 19.00 10.37
CA ARG A 173 3.46 20.16 9.53
C ARG A 173 2.62 19.71 8.33
N PRO A 174 1.49 20.37 8.05
CA PRO A 174 0.78 20.18 6.80
C PRO A 174 1.75 20.54 5.67
N LEU A 175 2.08 19.57 4.82
CA LEU A 175 2.84 19.80 3.59
C LEU A 175 1.94 20.58 2.64
N GLY A 176 1.88 21.92 2.77
CA GLY A 176 1.11 22.80 1.90
C GLY A 176 -0.42 22.57 1.93
N ASN A 177 -1.12 23.18 0.96
CA ASN A 177 -2.56 23.03 0.69
C ASN A 177 -2.92 21.62 0.18
N LEU A 178 -2.28 20.58 0.72
CA LEU A 178 -2.65 19.19 0.52
C LEU A 178 -3.85 18.88 1.40
N THR A 179 -4.98 19.51 1.10
CA THR A 179 -6.25 19.07 1.63
C THR A 179 -6.59 17.76 0.93
N LEU A 180 -6.23 16.65 1.57
CA LEU A 180 -6.64 15.33 1.12
C LEU A 180 -8.17 15.27 1.12
N LEU A 181 -8.77 15.30 -0.07
CA LEU A 181 -10.05 14.65 -0.27
C LEU A 181 -9.82 13.16 -0.01
N LYS A 182 -10.50 12.69 1.04
CA LYS A 182 -10.32 11.41 1.72
C LYS A 182 -10.17 10.27 0.72
N SER A 183 -9.07 9.53 0.86
CA SER A 183 -8.73 8.37 0.03
C SER A 183 -9.95 7.52 -0.24
N VAL A 184 -10.24 7.27 -1.49
CA VAL A 184 -11.16 6.20 -1.80
C VAL A 184 -10.49 4.88 -1.40
N LEU A 185 -11.07 4.19 -0.43
CA LEU A 185 -10.70 2.83 -0.12
C LEU A 185 -11.50 1.92 -1.05
N PHE A 186 -10.82 1.38 -2.05
CA PHE A 186 -11.32 0.24 -2.79
C PHE A 186 -11.33 -0.93 -1.78
N GLN A 187 -12.52 -1.26 -1.29
CA GLN A 187 -12.73 -2.41 -0.42
C GLN A 187 -13.72 -3.35 -1.09
N LYS A 188 -13.46 -4.64 -0.93
CA LYS A 188 -14.50 -5.63 -1.17
C LYS A 188 -15.57 -5.36 -0.10
N VAL A 189 -16.78 -5.04 -0.54
CA VAL A 189 -17.94 -4.80 0.33
C VAL A 189 -18.25 -6.05 1.18
N PHE A 190 -17.73 -7.22 0.77
CA PHE A 190 -17.94 -8.49 1.46
C PHE A 190 -16.63 -9.22 1.72
N GLU A 191 -16.59 -9.90 2.88
CA GLU A 191 -15.59 -10.85 3.36
C GLU A 191 -14.96 -11.63 2.19
N ASN A 192 -13.63 -11.75 2.14
CA ASN A 192 -13.02 -12.74 1.25
C ASN A 192 -13.40 -14.15 1.76
N PRO A 193 -14.37 -14.85 1.15
CA PRO A 193 -14.91 -16.07 1.74
C PRO A 193 -13.90 -17.23 1.68
N VAL A 194 -12.81 -17.04 0.94
CA VAL A 194 -11.72 -17.99 0.75
C VAL A 194 -10.48 -17.66 1.60
N ALA A 195 -10.52 -16.58 2.39
CA ALA A 195 -9.42 -16.24 3.29
C ALA A 195 -9.48 -17.13 4.55
N GLU A 196 -8.42 -17.91 4.75
CA GLU A 196 -8.29 -18.82 5.90
C GLU A 196 -8.07 -18.06 7.22
N SER A 197 -7.48 -16.85 7.15
CA SER A 197 -7.22 -15.99 8.30
C SER A 197 -8.21 -14.83 8.40
N PRO A 198 -8.75 -14.51 9.60
CA PRO A 198 -9.61 -13.35 9.83
C PRO A 198 -9.02 -12.02 9.41
N ASN A 199 -7.68 -11.88 9.43
CA ASN A 199 -7.00 -10.65 9.01
C ASN A 199 -6.86 -10.54 7.48
N GLU A 200 -6.88 -11.68 6.78
CA GLU A 200 -6.81 -11.76 5.32
C GLU A 200 -8.18 -11.56 4.65
N LYS A 201 -9.26 -11.73 5.42
CA LYS A 201 -10.64 -11.43 4.99
C LYS A 201 -10.82 -9.97 4.56
N TRP A 202 -9.95 -9.09 5.06
CA TRP A 202 -9.95 -7.64 4.84
C TRP A 202 -8.85 -7.17 3.89
N LEU A 203 -8.00 -8.08 3.39
CA LEU A 203 -7.04 -7.72 2.35
C LEU A 203 -7.83 -7.52 1.05
N SER A 204 -8.00 -6.25 0.66
CA SER A 204 -8.60 -5.85 -0.61
C SER A 204 -7.68 -6.10 -1.81
N SER A 205 -6.74 -7.05 -1.66
CA SER A 205 -5.80 -7.45 -2.68
C SER A 205 -6.39 -8.60 -3.51
N ARG A 206 -6.17 -8.55 -4.82
CA ARG A 206 -6.64 -9.58 -5.75
C ARG A 206 -5.47 -10.13 -6.54
N ARG A 207 -5.42 -11.45 -6.72
CA ARG A 207 -4.47 -12.04 -7.66
C ARG A 207 -4.89 -11.71 -9.09
N PHE A 208 -3.89 -11.52 -9.95
CA PHE A 208 -4.12 -11.59 -11.39
C PHE A 208 -4.71 -12.95 -11.75
N SER A 209 -5.60 -12.95 -12.73
CA SER A 209 -6.17 -14.14 -13.34
C SER A 209 -5.06 -14.97 -14.00
N GLU A 210 -5.25 -16.28 -14.08
CA GLU A 210 -4.37 -17.14 -14.88
C GLU A 210 -4.55 -16.88 -16.38
N THR A 211 -5.72 -16.36 -16.77
CA THR A 211 -6.01 -15.89 -18.13
C THR A 211 -5.51 -14.46 -18.34
N GLU A 212 -5.54 -13.96 -19.58
CA GLU A 212 -5.04 -12.62 -19.93
C GLU A 212 -5.93 -11.46 -19.47
N VAL A 213 -7.05 -11.74 -18.80
CA VAL A 213 -8.00 -10.75 -18.32
C VAL A 213 -8.32 -10.97 -16.85
N THR A 214 -8.14 -9.92 -16.05
CA THR A 214 -8.61 -9.85 -14.65
C THR A 214 -9.75 -8.84 -14.53
N PRO A 215 -11.01 -9.29 -14.44
CA PRO A 215 -12.12 -8.38 -14.17
C PRO A 215 -12.04 -7.90 -12.73
N LEU A 216 -12.28 -6.63 -12.46
CA LEU A 216 -12.21 -5.99 -11.16
C LEU A 216 -13.48 -5.19 -10.89
N ALA A 217 -13.93 -5.25 -9.64
CA ALA A 217 -15.09 -4.50 -9.15
C ALA A 217 -14.78 -4.00 -7.75
N TYR A 218 -15.05 -2.72 -7.51
CA TYR A 218 -14.66 -2.04 -6.29
C TYR A 218 -15.65 -0.95 -5.90
N ALA A 219 -15.78 -0.69 -4.60
CA ALA A 219 -16.55 0.45 -4.12
C ALA A 219 -15.65 1.69 -3.96
N LEU A 220 -16.06 2.79 -4.58
CA LEU A 220 -15.51 4.12 -4.43
C LEU A 220 -16.34 4.91 -3.43
N LEU A 221 -15.93 4.83 -2.16
CA LEU A 221 -16.59 5.47 -1.02
C LEU A 221 -15.73 6.62 -0.46
N PRO A 222 -16.33 7.61 0.19
CA PRO A 222 -15.57 8.59 0.97
C PRO A 222 -14.63 7.88 1.96
N GLY A 223 -13.37 8.31 2.06
CA GLY A 223 -12.38 7.65 2.91
C GLY A 223 -12.62 7.70 4.43
N THR A 224 -13.78 8.20 4.84
CA THR A 224 -14.31 8.02 6.18
C THR A 224 -15.04 6.71 6.40
N VAL A 225 -15.57 6.11 5.34
CA VAL A 225 -16.22 4.81 5.42
C VAL A 225 -15.12 3.77 5.58
N ASP A 226 -15.18 3.05 6.69
CA ASP A 226 -14.25 1.98 7.01
C ASP A 226 -14.64 0.68 6.33
N TYR A 227 -15.94 0.36 6.23
CA TYR A 227 -16.54 -0.72 5.41
C TYR A 227 -18.07 -0.66 5.52
N LEU A 228 -18.75 -1.42 4.65
CA LEU A 228 -20.21 -1.54 4.58
C LEU A 228 -20.62 -3.00 4.80
N PRO A 229 -20.83 -3.45 6.06
CA PRO A 229 -21.12 -4.85 6.37
C PRO A 229 -22.39 -5.39 5.70
N ASP A 230 -23.46 -4.60 5.73
CA ASP A 230 -24.75 -4.91 5.09
C ASP A 230 -25.53 -3.62 4.82
N PRO A 231 -26.63 -3.66 4.02
CA PRO A 231 -27.39 -2.46 3.66
C PRO A 231 -27.96 -1.63 4.83
N LYS A 232 -28.06 -2.19 6.04
CA LYS A 232 -28.56 -1.52 7.23
C LYS A 232 -27.44 -1.03 8.15
N GLN A 233 -26.17 -1.28 7.82
CA GLN A 233 -25.05 -0.89 8.66
C GLN A 233 -23.95 -0.18 7.86
N ILE A 234 -23.52 0.98 8.35
CA ILE A 234 -22.41 1.77 7.82
C ILE A 234 -21.38 1.96 8.92
N CYS A 235 -20.16 1.48 8.70
CA CYS A 235 -19.08 1.65 9.66
C CYS A 235 -18.12 2.73 9.19
N LEU A 236 -17.92 3.74 10.04
CA LEU A 236 -17.01 4.86 9.81
C LEU A 236 -15.73 4.65 10.60
N ASN A 237 -14.62 5.13 10.05
CA ASN A 237 -13.35 5.17 10.74
C ASN A 237 -13.38 6.31 11.77
N SER A 238 -13.31 5.95 13.06
CA SER A 238 -13.40 6.87 14.20
C SER A 238 -12.34 7.97 14.18
N ARG A 239 -11.16 7.69 13.61
CA ARG A 239 -10.09 8.70 13.46
C ARG A 239 -10.42 9.74 12.39
N SER A 240 -11.28 9.39 11.42
CA SER A 240 -11.61 10.25 10.28
C SER A 240 -12.62 11.36 10.60
N TYR A 241 -13.27 11.24 11.74
CA TYR A 241 -14.25 12.19 12.27
C TYR A 241 -13.97 12.61 13.70
N GLY A 242 -12.85 12.18 14.30
CA GLY A 242 -12.54 12.45 15.70
C GLY A 242 -13.59 11.88 16.67
N ILE A 243 -14.29 10.80 16.29
CA ILE A 243 -15.32 10.16 17.10
C ILE A 243 -14.62 9.23 18.09
N ALA A 244 -14.31 9.71 19.30
CA ALA A 244 -13.89 8.83 20.38
C ALA A 244 -15.12 8.15 21.02
N LEU A 245 -14.91 6.96 21.60
CA LEU A 245 -15.86 6.36 22.53
C LEU A 245 -16.02 7.30 23.73
N CYS A 246 -17.26 7.73 23.98
CA CYS A 246 -17.63 8.63 25.05
C CYS A 246 -17.35 8.00 26.42
N THR A 247 -16.91 8.79 27.41
CA THR A 247 -17.04 8.38 28.81
C THR A 247 -18.52 8.38 29.19
N ALA A 248 -18.90 7.64 30.24
CA ALA A 248 -20.30 7.38 30.63
C ALA A 248 -21.17 8.65 30.83
N ASP A 249 -20.51 9.78 30.96
CA ASP A 249 -21.02 11.11 31.28
C ASP A 249 -21.11 12.05 30.05
N GLN A 250 -20.80 11.57 28.84
CA GLN A 250 -20.91 12.35 27.59
C GLN A 250 -22.03 11.86 26.67
N LYS A 251 -22.82 12.80 26.12
CA LYS A 251 -23.99 12.48 25.28
C LYS A 251 -23.56 12.00 23.88
N PRO A 252 -23.94 10.78 23.45
CA PRO A 252 -23.53 10.18 22.16
C PRO A 252 -24.03 10.92 20.92
N GLU A 253 -25.04 11.77 21.08
CA GLU A 253 -25.81 12.42 20.01
C GLU A 253 -24.99 13.44 19.19
N MET A 254 -23.80 13.85 19.68
CA MET A 254 -23.01 14.91 19.07
C MET A 254 -21.58 14.53 18.63
N GLY A 255 -21.18 13.26 18.80
CA GLY A 255 -19.78 12.85 18.57
C GLY A 255 -18.84 13.39 19.64
N CYS A 256 -18.07 12.52 20.28
CA CYS A 256 -17.24 12.90 21.42
C CYS A 256 -15.90 13.47 20.95
N ALA A 257 -15.77 14.80 20.98
CA ALA A 257 -14.55 15.51 20.63
C ALA A 257 -13.49 15.38 21.75
N SER A 258 -12.28 14.94 21.39
CA SER A 258 -11.11 14.99 22.27
C SER A 258 -10.78 16.43 22.68
N LYS A 259 -10.25 16.65 23.89
CA LYS A 259 -9.66 17.95 24.29
C LYS A 259 -8.50 18.39 23.39
N ASN A 260 -7.90 17.46 22.64
CA ASN A 260 -6.86 17.72 21.65
C ASN A 260 -7.43 17.85 20.22
N TYR A 261 -8.74 18.05 20.09
CA TYR A 261 -9.38 18.41 18.83
C TYR A 261 -8.87 19.78 18.38
N SER A 262 -7.93 19.80 17.44
CA SER A 262 -7.97 20.86 16.45
C SER A 262 -9.15 20.58 15.56
N PRO A 263 -10.04 21.55 15.27
CA PRO A 263 -10.98 21.40 14.18
C PRO A 263 -10.17 20.93 12.99
N VAL A 264 -10.49 19.74 12.49
CA VAL A 264 -10.15 19.41 11.10
C VAL A 264 -10.79 20.57 10.36
N THR A 265 -9.95 21.48 9.89
CA THR A 265 -10.32 22.63 9.09
C THR A 265 -11.41 22.16 8.15
N ASP A 266 -12.53 22.89 8.10
CA ASP A 266 -13.69 22.56 7.27
C ASP A 266 -13.21 21.87 6.00
N PRO A 267 -13.70 20.67 5.66
CA PRO A 267 -13.13 19.90 4.57
C PRO A 267 -13.02 20.85 3.37
N ILE A 268 -11.81 21.08 2.86
CA ILE A 268 -11.63 22.08 1.80
C ILE A 268 -12.22 21.45 0.54
N TYR A 269 -13.50 21.71 0.33
CA TYR A 269 -14.34 21.12 -0.71
C TYR A 269 -14.06 21.71 -2.09
N ASN A 270 -13.06 22.58 -2.26
CA ASN A 270 -13.23 23.65 -3.24
C ASN A 270 -12.02 24.10 -4.07
N LEU A 271 -10.91 23.35 -4.14
CA LEU A 271 -9.74 23.87 -4.90
C LEU A 271 -9.17 22.92 -5.97
N GLY A 272 -9.64 21.69 -6.10
CA GLY A 272 -9.17 20.79 -7.16
C GLY A 272 -10.29 19.99 -7.79
N SER A 273 -10.28 19.91 -9.12
CA SER A 273 -11.28 19.23 -9.94
C SER A 273 -10.73 18.04 -10.71
N ASN A 274 -9.41 17.80 -10.61
CA ASN A 274 -8.74 16.70 -11.29
C ASN A 274 -8.68 15.46 -10.42
N LEU A 275 -9.06 14.34 -11.00
CA LEU A 275 -8.87 13.02 -10.41
C LEU A 275 -7.46 12.51 -10.68
N SER A 276 -6.95 11.80 -9.69
CA SER A 276 -5.70 11.05 -9.74
C SER A 276 -5.81 9.80 -8.90
N ALA A 277 -4.99 8.80 -9.19
CA ALA A 277 -4.91 7.55 -8.51
C ALA A 277 -3.49 7.29 -8.00
N LEU A 278 -3.40 6.51 -6.93
CA LEU A 278 -2.22 5.75 -6.56
C LEU A 278 -2.62 4.28 -6.62
N TRP A 279 -2.09 3.56 -7.61
CA TRP A 279 -2.42 2.17 -7.83
C TRP A 279 -1.17 1.33 -8.08
N ILE A 280 -0.96 0.34 -7.22
CA ILE A 280 0.23 -0.52 -7.26
C ILE A 280 -0.21 -1.98 -7.30
N ALA A 281 0.40 -2.75 -8.19
CA ALA A 281 0.45 -4.20 -8.09
C ALA A 281 1.79 -4.63 -7.47
N ALA A 282 1.76 -5.54 -6.50
CA ALA A 282 2.91 -5.97 -5.73
C ALA A 282 3.12 -7.49 -5.82
N GLY A 283 4.35 -7.94 -6.02
CA GLY A 283 4.74 -9.34 -6.09
C GLY A 283 5.90 -9.68 -5.15
N ALA A 284 6.52 -10.84 -5.38
CA ALA A 284 7.67 -11.27 -4.60
C ALA A 284 8.90 -10.36 -4.80
N TYR A 285 9.83 -10.36 -3.83
CA TYR A 285 11.10 -9.64 -3.90
C TYR A 285 10.95 -8.15 -4.27
N ASP A 286 9.97 -7.47 -3.68
CA ASP A 286 9.69 -6.05 -3.91
C ASP A 286 9.36 -5.71 -5.39
N MET A 287 8.87 -6.69 -6.15
CA MET A 287 8.27 -6.45 -7.45
C MET A 287 7.09 -5.50 -7.27
N THR A 288 7.19 -4.32 -7.86
CA THR A 288 6.17 -3.28 -7.80
C THR A 288 5.90 -2.75 -9.20
N ALA A 289 4.63 -2.74 -9.58
CA ALA A 289 4.15 -2.17 -10.83
C ALA A 289 3.23 -0.99 -10.53
N ASP A 290 3.64 0.21 -10.95
CA ASP A 290 2.84 1.43 -10.82
C ASP A 290 1.83 1.51 -11.97
N LEU A 291 0.55 1.35 -11.64
CA LEU A 291 -0.58 1.43 -12.58
C LEU A 291 -1.26 2.81 -12.55
N SER A 292 -0.75 3.72 -11.72
CA SER A 292 -1.41 5.00 -11.41
C SER A 292 -1.62 5.87 -12.64
N SER A 293 -0.61 6.04 -13.50
CA SER A 293 -0.74 6.91 -14.69
C SER A 293 -1.80 6.44 -15.69
N LYS A 294 -1.99 5.12 -15.80
CA LYS A 294 -3.01 4.54 -16.67
C LYS A 294 -4.40 4.81 -16.10
N LEU A 295 -4.57 4.64 -14.78
CA LEU A 295 -5.83 4.96 -14.12
C LEU A 295 -6.10 6.47 -14.08
N ASP A 296 -5.08 7.31 -13.90
CA ASP A 296 -5.18 8.78 -13.97
C ASP A 296 -5.81 9.22 -15.30
N ALA A 297 -5.31 8.68 -16.41
CA ALA A 297 -5.81 9.01 -17.74
C ALA A 297 -7.28 8.62 -17.90
N ILE A 298 -7.66 7.43 -17.43
CA ILE A 298 -9.04 6.94 -17.49
C ILE A 298 -9.95 7.77 -16.59
N LEU A 299 -9.57 8.03 -15.34
CA LEU A 299 -10.37 8.83 -14.42
C LEU A 299 -10.64 10.23 -14.98
N ARG A 300 -9.63 10.86 -15.58
CA ARG A 300 -9.76 12.20 -16.16
C ARG A 300 -10.60 12.24 -17.44
N HIS A 301 -10.81 11.11 -18.10
CA HIS A 301 -11.58 11.03 -19.34
C HIS A 301 -12.99 10.46 -19.12
N GLU A 302 -13.13 9.49 -18.22
CA GLU A 302 -14.33 8.65 -18.11
C GLU A 302 -15.06 8.76 -16.77
N SER A 303 -14.42 9.25 -15.69
CA SER A 303 -15.09 9.34 -14.39
C SER A 303 -16.16 10.43 -14.39
N ILE A 304 -17.33 10.12 -13.84
CA ILE A 304 -18.45 11.05 -13.69
C ILE A 304 -18.15 12.16 -12.67
N LEU A 305 -17.16 11.95 -11.79
CA LEU A 305 -16.72 12.89 -10.77
C LEU A 305 -15.62 13.83 -11.26
N GLN A 306 -14.97 13.55 -12.41
CA GLN A 306 -13.96 14.43 -12.97
C GLN A 306 -14.57 15.81 -13.26
N GLY A 307 -13.91 16.87 -12.80
CA GLY A 307 -14.42 18.23 -12.99
C GLY A 307 -15.49 18.64 -11.95
N LYS A 308 -15.91 17.74 -11.05
CA LYS A 308 -17.11 17.92 -10.21
C LYS A 308 -16.86 17.75 -8.71
N PRO A 309 -16.05 18.63 -8.09
CA PRO A 309 -15.74 18.55 -6.66
C PRO A 309 -16.96 18.72 -5.76
N THR A 310 -17.99 19.44 -6.20
CA THR A 310 -19.24 19.59 -5.47
C THR A 310 -20.04 18.29 -5.38
N GLU A 311 -20.10 17.49 -6.46
CA GLU A 311 -20.78 16.19 -6.42
C GLU A 311 -20.11 15.24 -5.41
N TRP A 312 -18.79 15.21 -5.38
CA TRP A 312 -18.04 14.43 -4.38
C TRP A 312 -18.25 14.95 -2.95
N ALA A 313 -18.27 16.27 -2.76
CA ALA A 313 -18.54 16.90 -1.48
C ALA A 313 -19.91 16.50 -0.92
N GLU A 314 -20.94 16.44 -1.78
CA GLU A 314 -22.28 16.02 -1.37
C GLU A 314 -22.33 14.53 -0.98
N ILE A 315 -21.64 13.65 -1.71
CA ILE A 315 -21.50 12.24 -1.31
C ILE A 315 -20.84 12.13 0.07
N GLN A 316 -19.77 12.90 0.31
CA GLN A 316 -19.08 12.90 1.61
C GLN A 316 -19.99 13.40 2.73
N LYS A 317 -20.72 14.50 2.53
CA LYS A 317 -21.64 15.08 3.51
C LYS A 317 -22.75 14.12 3.93
N ARG A 318 -23.29 13.34 2.99
CA ARG A 318 -24.31 12.30 3.29
C ARG A 318 -23.79 11.30 4.32
N LEU A 319 -22.52 10.92 4.23
CA LEU A 319 -21.90 9.92 5.11
C LEU A 319 -21.29 10.52 6.39
N GLU A 320 -21.45 11.82 6.64
CA GLU A 320 -21.13 12.41 7.94
C GLU A 320 -22.20 12.05 8.97
N PRO A 321 -21.90 12.10 10.28
CA PRO A 321 -22.87 11.76 11.33
C PRO A 321 -24.23 12.46 11.21
N LYS A 322 -24.25 13.72 10.75
CA LYS A 322 -25.51 14.46 10.51
C LYS A 322 -26.29 13.92 9.31
N GLY A 323 -25.60 13.55 8.23
CA GLY A 323 -26.22 12.95 7.04
C GLY A 323 -26.74 11.54 7.32
N LEU A 324 -25.97 10.74 8.07
CA LEU A 324 -26.39 9.42 8.57
C LEU A 324 -27.65 9.52 9.43
N ALA A 325 -27.68 10.46 10.38
CA ALA A 325 -28.86 10.69 11.22
C ALA A 325 -30.09 11.15 10.40
N ALA A 326 -29.89 12.01 9.39
CA ALA A 326 -30.96 12.43 8.49
C ALA A 326 -31.50 11.26 7.64
N ALA A 327 -30.64 10.29 7.30
CA ALA A 327 -30.99 9.05 6.62
C ALA A 327 -31.61 7.98 7.55
N GLY A 328 -31.82 8.29 8.84
CA GLY A 328 -32.41 7.40 9.83
C GLY A 328 -31.43 6.47 10.54
N TYR A 329 -30.13 6.55 10.24
CA TYR A 329 -29.12 5.74 10.91
C TYR A 329 -28.79 6.29 12.30
N ARG A 330 -28.59 5.40 13.26
CA ARG A 330 -28.19 5.71 14.64
C ARG A 330 -26.96 4.91 15.01
N LEU A 331 -26.27 5.28 16.09
CA LEU A 331 -25.16 4.46 16.57
C LEU A 331 -25.66 3.04 16.86
N CYS A 332 -25.01 2.04 16.28
CA CYS A 332 -25.33 0.65 16.57
C CYS A 332 -25.20 0.37 18.08
N ALA A 333 -25.92 -0.61 18.61
CA ALA A 333 -25.71 -1.06 19.98
C ALA A 333 -24.25 -1.51 20.19
N PRO A 334 -23.64 -1.28 21.37
CA PRO A 334 -22.29 -1.76 21.67
C PRO A 334 -22.19 -3.28 21.56
N GLY A 335 -21.19 -3.74 20.83
CA GLY A 335 -20.93 -5.14 20.53
C GLY A 335 -19.51 -5.32 19.98
N PRO A 336 -19.01 -6.58 19.91
CA PRO A 336 -17.62 -6.87 19.55
C PRO A 336 -17.20 -6.31 18.18
N ASP A 337 -18.15 -6.11 17.27
CA ASP A 337 -17.89 -5.64 15.90
C ASP A 337 -18.42 -4.23 15.59
N SER A 338 -19.17 -3.60 16.51
CA SER A 338 -19.89 -2.34 16.22
C SER A 338 -19.15 -1.07 16.65
N HIS A 339 -18.32 -1.14 17.69
CA HIS A 339 -17.54 0.00 18.16
C HIS A 339 -16.17 -0.45 18.68
N THR A 340 -15.10 -0.05 17.98
CA THR A 340 -13.72 -0.21 18.45
C THR A 340 -13.08 1.17 18.60
N ALA A 341 -11.87 1.24 19.15
CA ALA A 341 -11.10 2.49 19.23
C ALA A 341 -10.85 3.15 17.86
N PHE A 342 -11.09 2.44 16.76
CA PHE A 342 -10.83 2.90 15.39
C PHE A 342 -12.08 2.90 14.51
N ARG A 343 -13.22 2.44 15.01
CA ARG A 343 -14.43 2.20 14.22
C ARG A 343 -15.69 2.55 15.00
N THR A 344 -16.60 3.23 14.32
CA THR A 344 -17.94 3.56 14.83
C THR A 344 -18.96 3.16 13.79
N CYS A 345 -19.83 2.21 14.13
CA CYS A 345 -20.89 1.77 13.22
C CYS A 345 -22.23 2.43 13.51
N TYR A 346 -22.95 2.71 12.43
CA TYR A 346 -24.27 3.27 12.39
C TYR A 346 -25.23 2.26 11.78
N CYS A 347 -26.36 2.04 12.43
CA CYS A 347 -27.37 1.05 12.08
C CYS A 347 -28.71 1.74 11.80
N LEU A 348 -29.44 1.23 10.82
CA LEU A 348 -30.84 1.56 10.60
C LEU A 348 -31.68 0.69 11.55
N ASP A 349 -32.52 1.31 12.38
CA ASP A 349 -33.48 0.56 13.21
C ASP A 349 -34.48 -0.18 12.30
N ASP A 350 -34.86 -1.41 12.68
CA ASP A 350 -35.87 -2.21 11.95
C ASP A 350 -37.28 -1.61 12.00
#